data_AF-A0A5E8CJY2-F1
#
_entry.id   AF-A0A5E8CJY2-F1
#
_cell.length_a   1.000
_cell.length_b   1.000
_cell.length_c   1.000
_cell.angle_alpha   90.00
_cell.angle_beta   90.00
_cell.angle_gamma   90.00
#
_symmetry.space_group_name_H-M   'P 1'
#
loop_
_entity.id
_entity.type
_entity.pdbx_description
1 polymer ?
#
loop_
_entity_poly.entity_id
_entity_poly.type
_entity_poly.pdbx_seq_one_letter_code
_entity_poly.pdbx_strand_id
1 'polypeptide(L)'
;MSFICTDKNSNLRNNFLGAVMNPIPTQDSLWFPDNLSPLDNMFFENIDKMNFVDMSCHILNKLFDNEIPSEDIKKIVNESFDFKIPLHSLDENTYILELFHGPTFTFKDIGARFMANILKYFTSQDSFKSKYGKIFDILVSTSGDTGSAVADAFQGINNVRVHILYPENMISEIQEKQMTSYGKNVFVYAVNGNFDDCQLLVKKSLKDMDLKDLCFFPANSINVARLIPQCLYYFWAYSSLKKKRNLQNIKLNICVPSGNLGNLSAGIIAWKLGLPINHFIGAVNENNTFQKYLLKGNDGILEKIKAKETYSSAMDISLPNNLKRLIYAFDYSNKKMSEHISSFSFDNQSTLNGINNCWEKYNYPIDPHTSVGYQAVIEHQKNKNSANQIYIILSTAHPGKFHQTMKMTNAVFKMPLEMQNILNNQINKTIISTDYLEWKKKLLKSTKNNITLIGMSGAGKSYLGEQLKEKNNFKFIDTDSIIEKEHGKKLENIIKDIGNKKFLEIEEEIILNLNGIQNIFSTGGSVVYSEKAMKYLKSISNVIFINTPLEILVNRVQNEAEMSKRGMVFKDGQSFKDVYNERLHLYKMYSDFTIESSDLNSLNSLNKII
;
A
#
# COMPACT_ATOMS: atom_id res chain seq x y z
N MET A 1 14.26 -11.28 -15.20
CA MET A 1 15.43 -10.63 -14.63
C MET A 1 15.37 -10.94 -13.16
N SER A 2 16.48 -11.37 -12.59
CA SER A 2 16.57 -11.55 -11.14
C SER A 2 16.85 -10.23 -10.44
N PHE A 3 16.52 -10.19 -9.16
CA PHE A 3 16.93 -9.16 -8.21
C PHE A 3 17.99 -9.75 -7.29
N ILE A 4 19.07 -9.02 -7.06
CA ILE A 4 20.19 -9.43 -6.23
C ILE A 4 20.21 -8.67 -4.90
N CYS A 5 20.66 -9.35 -3.85
CA CYS A 5 20.89 -8.76 -2.54
C CYS A 5 22.02 -7.72 -2.60
N THR A 6 21.81 -6.53 -2.02
CA THR A 6 22.83 -5.46 -1.98
C THR A 6 23.94 -5.69 -0.94
N ASP A 7 23.91 -6.80 -0.19
CA ASP A 7 25.00 -7.16 0.72
C ASP A 7 26.17 -7.76 -0.09
N LYS A 8 27.37 -7.17 0.06
CA LYS A 8 28.57 -7.58 -0.68
C LYS A 8 28.99 -9.03 -0.42
N ASN A 9 28.57 -9.58 0.73
CA ASN A 9 28.90 -10.94 1.15
C ASN A 9 27.80 -11.94 0.76
N SER A 10 26.76 -11.51 0.05
CA SER A 10 25.61 -12.34 -0.31
C SER A 10 25.47 -12.47 -1.83
N ASN A 11 25.18 -13.70 -2.28
CA ASN A 11 24.83 -13.99 -3.68
C ASN A 11 23.35 -14.30 -3.87
N LEU A 12 22.52 -13.99 -2.87
CA LEU A 12 21.09 -14.24 -2.91
C LEU A 12 20.44 -13.52 -4.08
N ARG A 13 19.59 -14.25 -4.80
CA ARG A 13 18.79 -13.76 -5.92
C ARG A 13 17.35 -14.16 -5.74
N ASN A 14 16.45 -13.35 -6.27
CA ASN A 14 15.04 -13.66 -6.35
C ASN A 14 14.45 -13.17 -7.67
N ASN A 15 13.29 -13.70 -8.07
CA ASN A 15 12.52 -13.10 -9.15
C ASN A 15 11.76 -11.85 -8.63
N PHE A 16 11.00 -11.16 -9.49
CA PHE A 16 10.32 -9.94 -9.09
C PHE A 16 9.30 -10.22 -7.98
N LEU A 17 8.43 -11.23 -8.14
CA LEU A 17 7.43 -11.59 -7.14
C LEU A 17 8.06 -11.92 -5.79
N GLY A 18 9.11 -12.74 -5.78
CA GLY A 18 9.78 -13.11 -4.54
C GLY A 18 10.47 -11.93 -3.86
N ALA A 19 11.04 -10.99 -4.63
CA ALA A 19 11.59 -9.74 -4.10
C ALA A 19 10.50 -8.77 -3.59
N VAL A 20 9.31 -8.80 -4.19
CA VAL A 20 8.14 -8.03 -3.73
C VAL A 20 7.58 -8.58 -2.42
N MET A 21 7.46 -9.91 -2.31
CA MET A 21 6.93 -10.57 -1.11
C MET A 21 7.92 -10.60 0.06
N ASN A 22 9.22 -10.65 -0.23
CA ASN A 22 10.27 -10.64 0.79
C ASN A 22 11.22 -9.46 0.57
N PRO A 23 10.82 -8.21 0.83
CA PRO A 23 11.56 -7.02 0.40
C PRO A 23 12.93 -6.81 1.07
N ILE A 24 13.24 -7.57 2.12
CA ILE A 24 14.49 -7.52 2.87
C ILE A 24 15.18 -8.89 2.77
N PRO A 25 16.21 -9.07 1.91
CA PRO A 25 16.88 -10.35 1.68
C PRO A 25 17.64 -10.88 2.90
N THR A 26 18.42 -10.00 3.56
CA THR A 26 19.22 -10.30 4.74
C THR A 26 19.13 -9.13 5.72
N GLN A 27 19.65 -9.31 6.94
CA GLN A 27 19.74 -8.22 7.91
C GLN A 27 20.50 -7.04 7.27
N ASP A 28 19.82 -5.90 7.20
CA ASP A 28 20.39 -4.68 6.65
C ASP A 28 20.74 -4.69 5.15
N SER A 29 20.06 -5.46 4.30
CA SER A 29 20.17 -5.37 2.84
C SER A 29 18.84 -5.07 2.15
N LEU A 30 18.89 -4.78 0.85
CA LEU A 30 17.73 -4.61 -0.02
C LEU A 30 17.93 -5.37 -1.33
N TRP A 31 16.86 -5.53 -2.11
CA TRP A 31 16.94 -6.01 -3.49
C TRP A 31 17.26 -4.89 -4.48
N PHE A 32 18.07 -5.19 -5.48
CA PHE A 32 18.35 -4.33 -6.65
C PHE A 32 18.26 -5.18 -7.94
N PRO A 33 17.82 -4.63 -9.09
CA PRO A 33 17.80 -5.39 -10.34
C PRO A 33 19.20 -5.87 -10.73
N ASP A 34 19.35 -7.17 -10.98
CA ASP A 34 20.63 -7.78 -11.37
C ASP A 34 20.88 -7.60 -12.87
N ASN A 35 22.17 -7.51 -13.26
CA ASN A 35 22.60 -7.44 -14.66
C ASN A 35 21.83 -6.42 -15.53
N LEU A 36 21.64 -5.19 -15.03
CA LEU A 36 21.06 -4.09 -15.83
C LEU A 36 21.91 -3.82 -17.07
N SER A 37 21.39 -4.22 -18.22
CA SER A 37 21.95 -3.92 -19.54
C SER A 37 21.23 -2.73 -20.16
N PRO A 38 21.93 -1.88 -20.95
CA PRO A 38 21.29 -0.83 -21.71
C PRO A 38 20.14 -1.36 -22.59
N LEU A 39 19.08 -0.56 -22.71
CA LEU A 39 18.03 -0.79 -23.71
C LEU A 39 18.60 -0.57 -25.13
N ASP A 40 17.92 -1.13 -26.13
CA ASP A 40 18.36 -1.04 -27.52
C ASP A 40 18.43 0.42 -28.00
N ASN A 41 19.43 0.78 -28.82
CA ASN A 41 19.57 2.14 -29.34
C ASN A 41 18.32 2.63 -30.07
N MET A 42 17.62 1.73 -30.78
CA MET A 42 16.38 2.04 -31.48
C MET A 42 15.27 2.52 -30.54
N PHE A 43 15.27 2.07 -29.28
CA PHE A 43 14.35 2.59 -28.25
C PHE A 43 14.63 4.07 -27.98
N PHE A 44 15.88 4.45 -27.73
CA PHE A 44 16.25 5.84 -27.47
C PHE A 44 16.06 6.76 -28.68
N GLU A 45 16.26 6.24 -29.90
CA GLU A 45 15.97 6.95 -31.14
C GLU A 45 14.49 7.28 -31.32
N ASN A 46 13.59 6.44 -30.82
CA ASN A 46 12.14 6.58 -30.99
C ASN A 46 11.37 6.90 -29.71
N ILE A 47 12.04 7.09 -28.58
CA ILE A 47 11.42 7.31 -27.26
C ILE A 47 10.47 8.52 -27.24
N ASP A 48 10.74 9.54 -28.04
CA ASP A 48 9.93 10.75 -28.24
C ASP A 48 8.69 10.52 -29.11
N LYS A 49 8.57 9.36 -29.76
CA LYS A 49 7.37 8.97 -30.53
C LYS A 49 6.41 8.12 -29.71
N MET A 50 6.86 7.59 -28.57
CA MET A 50 6.04 6.76 -27.69
C MET A 50 5.19 7.62 -26.74
N ASN A 51 4.00 7.11 -26.40
CA ASN A 51 3.25 7.60 -25.25
C ASN A 51 3.84 7.00 -23.95
N PHE A 52 3.41 7.52 -22.80
CA PHE A 52 3.94 7.09 -21.50
C PHE A 52 3.70 5.61 -21.22
N VAL A 53 2.56 5.07 -21.65
CA VAL A 53 2.15 3.69 -21.40
C VAL A 53 3.03 2.72 -22.19
N ASP A 54 3.18 2.93 -23.50
CA ASP A 54 3.96 2.05 -24.37
C ASP A 54 5.45 2.07 -23.99
N MET A 55 5.99 3.26 -23.67
CA MET A 55 7.34 3.42 -23.14
C MET A 55 7.52 2.65 -21.83
N SER A 56 6.55 2.77 -20.91
CA SER A 56 6.58 2.06 -19.63
C SER A 56 6.52 0.55 -19.80
N CYS A 57 5.66 0.05 -20.69
CA CYS A 57 5.55 -1.38 -20.98
C CYS A 57 6.87 -1.93 -21.52
N HIS A 58 7.53 -1.22 -22.43
CA HIS A 58 8.82 -1.64 -22.99
C HIS A 58 9.88 -1.81 -21.87
N ILE A 59 10.00 -0.83 -20.97
CA ILE A 59 10.96 -0.86 -19.86
C ILE A 59 10.60 -1.98 -18.86
N LEU A 60 9.33 -2.12 -18.49
CA LEU A 60 8.88 -3.11 -17.50
C LEU A 60 9.01 -4.54 -18.03
N ASN A 61 8.74 -4.80 -19.32
CA ASN A 61 8.95 -6.10 -19.93
C ASN A 61 10.42 -6.57 -19.78
N LYS A 62 11.38 -5.67 -19.99
CA LYS A 62 12.81 -5.95 -19.78
C LYS A 62 13.14 -6.29 -18.32
N LEU A 63 12.53 -5.56 -17.38
CA LEU A 63 12.78 -5.71 -15.94
C LEU A 63 12.07 -6.92 -15.31
N PHE A 64 10.96 -7.39 -15.88
CA PHE A 64 10.19 -8.52 -15.35
C PHE A 64 10.37 -9.82 -16.14
N ASP A 65 10.91 -9.77 -17.38
CA ASP A 65 11.34 -10.96 -18.15
C ASP A 65 10.27 -12.05 -18.20
N ASN A 66 9.09 -11.64 -18.65
CA ASN A 66 7.89 -12.47 -18.82
C ASN A 66 7.26 -13.05 -17.53
N GLU A 67 7.72 -12.64 -16.34
CA GLU A 67 7.04 -13.02 -15.08
C GLU A 67 5.60 -12.47 -15.00
N ILE A 68 5.34 -11.35 -15.69
CA ILE A 68 4.01 -10.80 -15.91
C ILE A 68 3.82 -10.70 -17.44
N PRO A 69 2.74 -11.27 -18.01
CA PRO A 69 2.44 -11.14 -19.44
C PRO A 69 2.35 -9.66 -19.86
N SER A 70 2.77 -9.34 -21.08
CA SER A 70 2.82 -7.95 -21.56
C SER A 70 1.45 -7.27 -21.59
N GLU A 71 0.38 -8.01 -21.85
CA GLU A 71 -1.00 -7.49 -21.81
C GLU A 71 -1.40 -7.06 -20.38
N ASP A 72 -1.04 -7.87 -19.38
CA ASP A 72 -1.27 -7.55 -17.97
C ASP A 72 -0.41 -6.39 -17.50
N ILE A 73 0.87 -6.30 -17.94
CA ILE A 73 1.71 -5.12 -17.70
C ILE A 73 1.03 -3.86 -18.22
N LYS A 74 0.51 -3.89 -19.46
CA LYS A 74 -0.18 -2.75 -20.05
C LYS A 74 -1.42 -2.35 -19.25
N LYS A 75 -2.20 -3.33 -18.78
CA LYS A 75 -3.33 -3.08 -17.88
C LYS A 75 -2.90 -2.43 -16.57
N ILE A 76 -1.87 -2.98 -15.91
CA ILE A 76 -1.32 -2.45 -14.66
C ILE A 76 -0.83 -1.01 -14.85
N VAL A 77 -0.09 -0.71 -15.93
CA VAL A 77 0.41 0.63 -16.22
C VAL A 77 -0.74 1.62 -16.43
N ASN A 78 -1.75 1.26 -17.21
CA ASN A 78 -2.94 2.11 -17.42
C ASN A 78 -3.71 2.37 -16.11
N GLU A 79 -3.94 1.35 -15.29
CA GLU A 79 -4.64 1.47 -14.01
C GLU A 79 -3.81 2.24 -12.95
N SER A 80 -2.48 2.23 -13.06
CA SER A 80 -1.59 2.87 -12.07
C SER A 80 -1.32 4.35 -12.35
N PHE A 81 -1.30 4.73 -13.64
CA PHE A 81 -0.84 6.03 -14.11
C PHE A 81 -1.91 6.73 -14.96
N ASP A 82 -3.09 6.88 -14.37
CA ASP A 82 -4.26 7.57 -14.93
C ASP A 82 -4.18 9.11 -14.83
N PHE A 83 -2.98 9.65 -14.65
CA PHE A 83 -2.70 11.07 -14.48
C PHE A 83 -1.48 11.51 -15.30
N LYS A 84 -1.36 12.82 -15.52
CA LYS A 84 -0.29 13.41 -16.33
C LYS A 84 1.01 13.53 -15.53
N ILE A 85 2.14 13.50 -16.23
CA ILE A 85 3.47 13.83 -15.67
C ILE A 85 4.09 14.91 -16.57
N PRO A 86 3.71 16.18 -16.44
CA PRO A 86 4.16 17.24 -17.34
C PRO A 86 5.58 17.70 -17.02
N LEU A 87 6.30 18.09 -18.08
CA LEU A 87 7.61 18.74 -18.00
C LEU A 87 7.45 20.23 -18.29
N HIS A 88 7.49 21.04 -17.24
CA HIS A 88 7.35 22.50 -17.28
C HIS A 88 8.73 23.17 -17.47
N SER A 89 8.80 24.24 -18.27
CA SER A 89 10.04 25.03 -18.46
C SER A 89 10.03 26.19 -17.47
N LEU A 90 11.09 26.36 -16.67
CA LEU A 90 11.31 27.61 -15.94
C LEU A 90 12.06 28.62 -16.82
N ASP A 91 13.09 28.14 -17.53
CA ASP A 91 13.82 28.89 -18.55
C ASP A 91 14.30 27.95 -19.67
N GLU A 92 15.26 28.40 -20.48
CA GLU A 92 15.82 27.65 -21.60
C GLU A 92 16.56 26.37 -21.17
N ASN A 93 17.11 26.34 -19.95
CA ASN A 93 17.99 25.29 -19.49
C ASN A 93 17.49 24.57 -18.23
N THR A 94 16.43 25.07 -17.59
CA THR A 94 15.90 24.54 -16.34
C THR A 94 14.43 24.16 -16.49
N TYR A 95 14.12 22.92 -16.13
CA TYR A 95 12.78 22.34 -16.20
C TYR A 95 12.34 21.76 -14.86
N ILE A 96 11.04 21.74 -14.64
CA ILE A 96 10.37 21.07 -13.51
C ILE A 96 9.60 19.87 -14.06
N LEU A 97 9.89 18.68 -13.55
CA LEU A 97 9.05 17.50 -13.78
C LEU A 97 8.02 17.41 -12.66
N GLU A 98 6.76 17.71 -12.96
CA GLU A 98 5.68 17.71 -11.97
C GLU A 98 5.21 16.27 -11.73
N LEU A 99 5.49 15.74 -10.54
CA LEU A 99 5.14 14.37 -10.14
C LEU A 99 3.92 14.33 -9.22
N PHE A 100 3.16 15.42 -9.12
CA PHE A 100 2.11 15.63 -8.12
C PHE A 100 0.68 15.70 -8.71
N HIS A 101 0.47 15.21 -9.93
CA HIS A 101 -0.86 15.18 -10.56
C HIS A 101 -1.66 13.90 -10.23
N GLY A 102 -1.09 13.01 -9.42
CA GLY A 102 -1.81 11.87 -8.87
C GLY A 102 -2.82 12.27 -7.79
N PRO A 103 -3.66 11.32 -7.35
CA PRO A 103 -4.80 11.56 -6.47
C PRO A 103 -4.42 12.12 -5.08
N THR A 104 -3.19 11.91 -4.63
CA THR A 104 -2.74 12.42 -3.31
C THR A 104 -1.81 13.62 -3.41
N PHE A 105 -1.60 14.11 -4.63
CA PHE A 105 -0.78 15.26 -4.98
C PHE A 105 0.70 15.11 -4.62
N THR A 106 1.24 13.89 -4.76
CA THR A 106 2.67 13.61 -4.50
C THR A 106 3.22 12.55 -5.46
N PHE A 107 4.54 12.55 -5.67
CA PHE A 107 5.21 11.54 -6.49
C PHE A 107 5.04 10.11 -5.98
N LYS A 108 4.62 9.94 -4.72
CA LYS A 108 4.45 8.63 -4.10
C LYS A 108 3.28 7.86 -4.70
N ASP A 109 2.34 8.55 -5.36
CA ASP A 109 1.22 7.95 -6.10
C ASP A 109 1.70 6.96 -7.16
N ILE A 110 2.75 7.34 -7.91
CA ILE A 110 3.36 6.51 -8.96
C ILE A 110 3.76 5.14 -8.40
N GLY A 111 4.53 5.14 -7.30
CA GLY A 111 4.98 3.90 -6.69
C GLY A 111 3.86 3.12 -6.00
N ALA A 112 3.00 3.81 -5.25
CA ALA A 112 1.97 3.16 -4.43
C ALA A 112 0.89 2.49 -5.29
N ARG A 113 0.39 3.18 -6.32
CA ARG A 113 -0.65 2.66 -7.22
C ARG A 113 -0.15 1.50 -8.06
N PHE A 114 1.08 1.60 -8.57
CA PHE A 114 1.73 0.48 -9.26
C PHE A 114 1.86 -0.75 -8.36
N MET A 115 2.34 -0.56 -7.13
CA MET A 115 2.46 -1.65 -6.16
C MET A 115 1.10 -2.30 -5.83
N ALA A 116 0.06 -1.49 -5.68
CA ALA A 116 -1.29 -1.97 -5.40
C ALA A 116 -1.86 -2.79 -6.56
N ASN A 117 -1.66 -2.35 -7.81
CA ASN A 117 -2.08 -3.08 -8.99
C ASN A 117 -1.25 -4.36 -9.21
N ILE A 118 0.03 -4.37 -8.86
CA ILE A 118 0.86 -5.58 -8.83
C ILE A 118 0.31 -6.59 -7.82
N LEU A 119 -0.02 -6.16 -6.60
CA LEU A 119 -0.61 -7.04 -5.59
C LEU A 119 -1.99 -7.55 -6.06
N LYS A 120 -2.84 -6.68 -6.63
CA LYS A 120 -4.14 -7.06 -7.22
C LYS A 120 -4.00 -8.12 -8.33
N TYR A 121 -3.01 -7.97 -9.21
CA TYR A 121 -2.71 -8.97 -10.23
C TYR A 121 -2.33 -10.32 -9.61
N PHE A 122 -1.34 -10.36 -8.72
CA PHE A 122 -0.91 -11.63 -8.13
C PHE A 122 -1.97 -12.27 -7.24
N THR A 123 -2.70 -11.48 -6.45
CA THR A 123 -3.81 -11.97 -5.61
C THR A 123 -5.00 -12.49 -6.39
N SER A 124 -5.10 -12.23 -7.70
CA SER A 124 -6.11 -12.86 -8.54
C SER A 124 -5.79 -14.32 -8.86
N GLN A 125 -4.52 -14.72 -8.77
CA GLN A 125 -4.05 -16.07 -9.12
C GLN A 125 -4.13 -17.04 -7.94
N ASP A 126 -4.67 -18.23 -8.16
CA ASP A 126 -4.86 -19.21 -7.08
C ASP A 126 -3.54 -19.82 -6.57
N SER A 127 -2.54 -19.95 -7.45
CA SER A 127 -1.17 -20.37 -7.09
C SER A 127 -0.50 -19.39 -6.13
N PHE A 128 -0.80 -18.10 -6.25
CA PHE A 128 -0.27 -17.08 -5.35
C PHE A 128 -0.97 -17.13 -4.00
N LYS A 129 -2.31 -17.23 -3.98
CA LYS A 129 -3.10 -17.34 -2.74
C LYS A 129 -2.71 -18.56 -1.92
N SER A 130 -2.48 -19.71 -2.56
CA SER A 130 -2.10 -20.95 -1.87
C SER A 130 -0.71 -20.86 -1.24
N LYS A 131 0.21 -20.10 -1.84
CA LYS A 131 1.58 -19.93 -1.35
C LYS A 131 1.74 -18.85 -0.29
N TYR A 132 1.11 -17.69 -0.48
CA TYR A 132 1.36 -16.49 0.34
C TYR A 132 0.20 -16.10 1.26
N GLY A 133 -0.92 -16.81 1.17
CA GLY A 133 -2.11 -16.57 1.99
C GLY A 133 -3.19 -15.77 1.28
N LYS A 134 -4.35 -15.72 1.94
CA LYS A 134 -5.59 -15.16 1.39
C LYS A 134 -5.82 -13.70 1.77
N ILE A 135 -5.14 -13.14 2.78
CA ILE A 135 -5.31 -11.76 3.23
C ILE A 135 -3.94 -11.15 3.53
N PHE A 136 -3.70 -9.92 3.05
CA PHE A 136 -2.44 -9.18 3.21
C PHE A 136 -2.62 -7.99 4.14
N ASP A 137 -1.71 -7.84 5.10
CA ASP A 137 -1.67 -6.71 6.03
C ASP A 137 -0.54 -5.75 5.63
N ILE A 138 -0.94 -4.61 5.10
CA ILE A 138 -0.02 -3.54 4.72
C ILE A 138 0.24 -2.69 5.96
N LEU A 139 1.45 -2.79 6.51
CA LEU A 139 1.90 -1.93 7.61
C LEU A 139 2.75 -0.78 7.06
N VAL A 140 2.33 0.46 7.35
CA VAL A 140 3.07 1.65 6.93
C VAL A 140 3.20 2.65 8.07
N SER A 141 4.43 3.01 8.40
CA SER A 141 4.74 4.20 9.18
C SER A 141 5.00 5.38 8.24
N THR A 142 4.40 6.54 8.47
CA THR A 142 4.52 7.71 7.57
C THR A 142 4.78 9.00 8.33
N SER A 143 5.46 9.95 7.67
CA SER A 143 5.56 11.37 8.06
C SER A 143 4.57 12.27 7.30
N GLY A 144 3.52 11.67 6.72
CA GLY A 144 2.49 12.34 5.93
C GLY A 144 2.23 11.63 4.61
N ASP A 145 2.84 12.10 3.53
CA ASP A 145 2.55 11.70 2.14
C ASP A 145 2.53 10.19 1.84
N THR A 146 3.44 9.40 2.43
CA THR A 146 3.51 7.96 2.13
C THR A 146 2.23 7.25 2.53
N GLY A 147 1.68 7.64 3.69
CA GLY A 147 0.41 7.12 4.17
C GLY A 147 -0.74 7.52 3.27
N SER A 148 -0.81 8.79 2.82
CA SER A 148 -1.87 9.23 1.90
C SER A 148 -1.86 8.40 0.62
N ALA A 149 -0.70 8.26 -0.03
CA ALA A 149 -0.55 7.50 -1.28
C ALA A 149 -0.85 6.01 -1.11
N VAL A 150 -0.45 5.40 0.01
CA VAL A 150 -0.75 3.98 0.29
C VAL A 150 -2.23 3.78 0.62
N ALA A 151 -2.84 4.67 1.40
CA ALA A 151 -4.27 4.64 1.70
C ALA A 151 -5.08 4.69 0.40
N ASP A 152 -4.79 5.67 -0.46
CA ASP A 152 -5.46 5.83 -1.75
C ASP A 152 -5.28 4.61 -2.66
N ALA A 153 -4.06 4.12 -2.78
CA ALA A 153 -3.73 3.05 -3.72
C ALA A 153 -4.33 1.70 -3.33
N PHE A 154 -4.41 1.39 -2.03
CA PHE A 154 -4.85 0.09 -1.54
C PHE A 154 -6.28 0.07 -1.02
N GLN A 155 -6.97 1.22 -0.96
CA GLN A 155 -8.38 1.25 -0.57
C GLN A 155 -9.22 0.34 -1.48
N GLY A 156 -10.16 -0.38 -0.89
CA GLY A 156 -11.11 -1.22 -1.62
C GLY A 156 -10.52 -2.44 -2.33
N ILE A 157 -9.22 -2.71 -2.20
CA ILE A 157 -8.63 -3.96 -2.70
C ILE A 157 -9.09 -5.10 -1.81
N ASN A 158 -9.78 -6.06 -2.42
CA ASN A 158 -10.20 -7.28 -1.73
C ASN A 158 -8.99 -7.97 -1.11
N ASN A 159 -9.18 -8.59 0.06
CA ASN A 159 -8.12 -9.34 0.73
C ASN A 159 -6.90 -8.51 1.16
N VAL A 160 -7.01 -7.18 1.23
CA VAL A 160 -5.94 -6.30 1.71
C VAL A 160 -6.46 -5.45 2.85
N ARG A 161 -5.74 -5.43 3.97
CA ARG A 161 -5.94 -4.50 5.08
C ARG A 161 -4.77 -3.54 5.12
N VAL A 162 -5.03 -2.25 5.30
CA VAL A 162 -4.01 -1.21 5.33
C VAL A 162 -3.99 -0.59 6.71
N HIS A 163 -2.87 -0.68 7.41
CA HIS A 163 -2.67 -0.11 8.74
C HIS A 163 -1.61 0.98 8.65
N ILE A 164 -2.03 2.22 8.85
CA ILE A 164 -1.19 3.41 8.71
C ILE A 164 -0.94 4.01 10.09
N LEU A 165 0.33 4.10 10.47
CA LEU A 165 0.78 4.74 11.70
C LEU A 165 1.47 6.05 11.36
N TYR A 166 1.09 7.14 12.03
CA TYR A 166 1.74 8.44 11.91
C TYR A 166 1.83 9.13 13.27
N PRO A 167 2.86 9.97 13.49
CA PRO A 167 2.97 10.75 14.73
C PRO A 167 1.86 11.78 14.82
N GLU A 168 1.14 11.80 15.94
CA GLU A 168 0.09 12.78 16.18
C GLU A 168 0.65 14.20 16.19
N ASN A 169 -0.06 15.14 15.54
CA ASN A 169 0.28 16.57 15.43
C ASN A 169 1.58 16.93 14.70
N MET A 170 2.23 15.99 13.99
CA MET A 170 3.47 16.24 13.24
C MET A 170 3.30 16.19 11.71
N ILE A 171 2.06 16.15 11.22
CA ILE A 171 1.72 16.17 9.79
C ILE A 171 0.75 17.30 9.49
N SER A 172 0.67 17.73 8.23
CA SER A 172 -0.27 18.78 7.85
C SER A 172 -1.72 18.29 7.91
N GLU A 173 -2.66 19.21 8.18
CA GLU A 173 -4.10 18.91 8.24
C GLU A 173 -4.58 18.19 6.97
N ILE A 174 -4.10 18.62 5.80
CA ILE A 174 -4.49 18.00 4.54
C ILE A 174 -3.92 16.59 4.37
N GLN A 175 -2.71 16.32 4.86
CA GLN A 175 -2.15 14.97 4.88
C GLN A 175 -2.95 14.06 5.80
N GLU A 176 -3.33 14.54 7.00
CA GLU A 176 -4.14 13.81 7.96
C GLU A 176 -5.53 13.51 7.40
N LYS A 177 -6.22 14.53 6.87
CA LYS A 177 -7.53 14.37 6.24
C LYS A 177 -7.46 13.40 5.07
N GLN A 178 -6.49 13.52 4.16
CA GLN A 178 -6.33 12.56 3.06
C GLN A 178 -6.25 11.12 3.55
N MET A 179 -5.39 10.83 4.54
CA MET A 179 -5.22 9.46 5.03
C MET A 179 -6.48 8.91 5.71
N THR A 180 -7.15 9.75 6.49
CA THR A 180 -8.28 9.36 7.34
C THR A 180 -9.63 9.39 6.64
N SER A 181 -9.69 9.93 5.41
CA SER A 181 -10.91 10.00 4.60
C SER A 181 -11.30 8.66 3.97
N TYR A 182 -10.39 7.69 3.97
CA TYR A 182 -10.63 6.39 3.36
C TYR A 182 -11.28 5.45 4.37
N GLY A 183 -12.54 5.09 4.14
CA GLY A 183 -13.22 4.01 4.85
C GLY A 183 -12.83 2.64 4.29
N LYS A 184 -13.51 1.59 4.77
CA LYS A 184 -13.37 0.19 4.35
C LYS A 184 -12.19 -0.53 4.99
N ASN A 185 -11.13 -0.76 4.22
CA ASN A 185 -10.00 -1.62 4.57
C ASN A 185 -8.78 -0.86 5.07
N VAL A 186 -8.90 0.46 5.20
CA VAL A 186 -7.85 1.35 5.68
C VAL A 186 -8.12 1.71 7.13
N PHE A 187 -7.15 1.43 8.00
CA PHE A 187 -7.15 1.74 9.42
C PHE A 187 -6.01 2.70 9.71
N VAL A 188 -6.36 3.84 10.31
CA VAL A 188 -5.42 4.93 10.54
C VAL A 188 -5.22 5.12 12.04
N TYR A 189 -3.96 5.09 12.45
CA TYR A 189 -3.53 5.15 13.84
C TYR A 189 -2.62 6.37 14.06
N ALA A 190 -3.07 7.30 14.90
CA ALA A 190 -2.26 8.42 15.36
C ALA A 190 -1.50 7.99 16.62
N VAL A 191 -0.17 8.01 16.54
CA VAL A 191 0.71 7.57 17.61
C VAL A 191 1.11 8.78 18.45
N ASN A 192 0.91 8.70 19.76
CA ASN A 192 1.39 9.69 20.73
C ASN A 192 2.90 9.57 20.92
N GLY A 193 3.65 9.91 19.88
CA GLY A 193 5.10 9.80 19.78
C GLY A 193 5.59 10.44 18.50
N ASN A 194 6.82 10.11 18.10
CA ASN A 194 7.42 10.63 16.87
C ASN A 194 7.42 9.57 15.74
N PHE A 195 7.98 9.93 14.59
CA PHE A 195 8.09 9.03 13.44
C PHE A 195 8.93 7.76 13.71
N ASP A 196 10.01 7.88 14.49
CA ASP A 196 10.84 6.74 14.87
C ASP A 196 10.03 5.74 15.72
N ASP A 197 9.17 6.22 16.62
CA ASP A 197 8.27 5.37 17.41
C ASP A 197 7.29 4.59 16.52
N CYS A 198 6.68 5.27 15.54
CA CYS A 198 5.81 4.63 14.55
C CYS A 198 6.56 3.52 13.78
N GLN A 199 7.80 3.81 13.35
CA GLN A 199 8.63 2.86 12.64
C GLN A 199 9.03 1.66 13.52
N LEU A 200 9.29 1.90 14.80
CA LEU A 200 9.61 0.85 15.77
C LEU A 200 8.43 -0.10 15.98
N LEU A 201 7.20 0.41 16.11
CA LEU A 201 5.99 -0.41 16.22
C LEU A 201 5.83 -1.35 15.02
N VAL A 202 5.95 -0.82 13.80
CA VAL A 202 5.89 -1.62 12.56
C VAL A 202 7.00 -2.66 12.51
N LYS A 203 8.26 -2.28 12.80
CA LYS A 203 9.41 -3.20 12.79
C LYS A 203 9.26 -4.33 13.81
N LYS A 204 8.71 -4.05 15.00
CA LYS A 204 8.42 -5.07 16.01
C LYS A 204 7.34 -6.04 15.53
N SER A 205 6.26 -5.55 14.91
CA SER A 205 5.20 -6.40 14.36
C SER A 205 5.71 -7.40 13.32
N LEU A 206 6.62 -6.97 12.44
CA LEU A 206 7.21 -7.84 11.42
C LEU A 206 8.07 -8.99 11.99
N LYS A 207 8.46 -8.93 13.26
CA LYS A 207 9.31 -9.93 13.94
C LYS A 207 8.58 -10.72 15.03
N ASP A 208 7.30 -10.42 15.27
CA ASP A 208 6.54 -10.99 16.38
C ASP A 208 5.94 -12.35 15.99
N MET A 209 6.33 -13.39 16.73
CA MET A 209 5.90 -14.78 16.46
C MET A 209 4.41 -14.99 16.68
N ASP A 210 3.74 -14.16 17.49
CA ASP A 210 2.28 -14.27 17.67
C ASP A 210 1.52 -13.65 16.49
N LEU A 211 2.21 -12.94 15.60
CA LEU A 211 1.66 -12.35 14.38
C LEU A 211 2.07 -13.14 13.12
N LYS A 212 2.72 -14.29 13.27
CA LYS A 212 3.24 -15.11 12.15
C LYS A 212 2.17 -15.57 11.16
N ASP A 213 0.92 -15.64 11.60
CA ASP A 213 -0.22 -16.05 10.78
C ASP A 213 -0.78 -14.89 9.93
N LEU A 214 -0.32 -13.65 10.17
CA LEU A 214 -0.62 -12.50 9.33
C LEU A 214 0.40 -12.41 8.19
N CYS A 215 -0.09 -12.19 6.97
CA CYS A 215 0.78 -11.99 5.82
C CYS A 215 1.11 -10.50 5.69
N PHE A 216 2.20 -10.05 6.32
CA PHE A 216 2.62 -8.66 6.23
C PHE A 216 3.21 -8.32 4.85
N PHE A 217 2.78 -7.19 4.31
CA PHE A 217 3.24 -6.67 3.03
C PHE A 217 3.77 -5.24 3.16
N PRO A 218 5.11 -5.05 3.25
CA PRO A 218 5.69 -3.72 3.46
C PRO A 218 5.53 -2.82 2.22
N ALA A 219 4.77 -1.73 2.33
CA ALA A 219 4.47 -0.80 1.22
C ALA A 219 5.38 0.45 1.14
N ASN A 220 6.52 0.41 1.81
CA ASN A 220 7.52 1.49 1.81
C ASN A 220 8.50 1.36 0.62
N SER A 221 9.33 2.38 0.40
CA SER A 221 10.30 2.42 -0.72
C SER A 221 11.40 1.35 -0.66
N ILE A 222 11.46 0.56 0.42
CA ILE A 222 12.29 -0.66 0.48
C ILE A 222 11.81 -1.72 -0.51
N ASN A 223 10.52 -1.77 -0.83
CA ASN A 223 9.94 -2.77 -1.73
C ASN A 223 10.26 -2.41 -3.19
N VAL A 224 10.68 -3.40 -3.99
CA VAL A 224 11.01 -3.19 -5.41
C VAL A 224 9.80 -2.77 -6.23
N ALA A 225 8.58 -3.17 -5.86
CA ALA A 225 7.34 -2.70 -6.50
C ALA A 225 7.09 -1.20 -6.29
N ARG A 226 7.66 -0.58 -5.23
CA ARG A 226 7.67 0.89 -5.05
C ARG A 226 8.80 1.57 -5.81
N LEU A 227 9.94 0.88 -5.98
CA LEU A 227 11.15 1.44 -6.59
C LEU A 227 11.08 1.46 -8.12
N ILE A 228 10.80 0.31 -8.74
CA ILE A 228 10.84 0.14 -10.20
C ILE A 228 9.97 1.16 -10.96
N PRO A 229 8.69 1.38 -10.64
CA PRO A 229 7.86 2.32 -11.41
C PRO A 229 8.37 3.76 -11.37
N GLN A 230 9.22 4.11 -10.39
CA GLN A 230 9.81 5.43 -10.34
C GLN A 230 10.86 5.68 -11.43
N CYS A 231 11.48 4.64 -12.00
CA CYS A 231 12.44 4.86 -13.10
C CYS A 231 11.74 5.35 -14.38
N LEU A 232 10.45 5.06 -14.53
CA LEU A 232 9.66 5.36 -15.73
C LEU A 232 9.57 6.86 -16.03
N TYR A 233 9.42 7.69 -14.99
CA TYR A 233 9.32 9.14 -15.19
C TYR A 233 10.65 9.80 -15.55
N TYR A 234 11.80 9.15 -15.33
CA TYR A 234 13.09 9.63 -15.84
C TYR A 234 13.16 9.48 -17.37
N PHE A 235 12.74 8.32 -17.90
CA PHE A 235 12.59 8.12 -19.33
C PHE A 235 11.54 9.06 -19.92
N TRP A 236 10.42 9.27 -19.22
CA TRP A 236 9.38 10.19 -19.67
C TRP A 236 9.86 11.64 -19.72
N ALA A 237 10.65 12.07 -18.73
CA ALA A 237 11.24 13.40 -18.71
C ALA A 237 12.18 13.60 -19.90
N TYR A 238 13.03 12.61 -20.20
CA TYR A 238 13.90 12.62 -21.37
C TYR A 238 13.12 12.64 -22.69
N SER A 239 12.11 11.78 -22.83
CA SER A 239 11.19 11.75 -23.99
C SER A 239 10.54 13.11 -24.20
N SER A 240 9.99 13.69 -23.13
CA SER A 240 9.31 15.00 -23.15
C SER A 240 10.26 16.13 -23.53
N LEU A 241 11.51 16.05 -23.11
CA LEU A 241 12.54 17.02 -23.46
C LEU A 241 12.98 16.87 -24.93
N LYS A 242 13.18 15.63 -25.40
CA LYS A 242 13.56 15.31 -26.78
C LYS A 242 12.49 15.75 -27.80
N LYS A 243 11.21 15.67 -27.42
CA LYS A 243 10.09 16.23 -28.22
C LYS A 243 10.21 17.74 -28.44
N LYS A 244 10.84 18.47 -27.52
CA LYS A 244 10.93 19.94 -27.53
C LYS A 244 12.22 20.47 -28.15
N ARG A 245 13.31 19.70 -28.14
CA ARG A 245 14.62 20.14 -28.63
C ARG A 245 15.55 18.99 -28.97
N ASN A 246 16.53 19.27 -29.84
CA ASN A 246 17.63 18.36 -30.10
C ASN A 246 18.51 18.23 -28.84
N LEU A 247 18.83 17.00 -28.47
CA LEU A 247 19.65 16.65 -27.29
C LEU A 247 21.07 16.24 -27.63
N GLN A 248 21.47 16.31 -28.90
CA GLN A 248 22.87 16.12 -29.30
C GLN A 248 23.78 17.11 -28.56
N ASN A 249 24.86 16.58 -27.98
CA ASN A 249 25.85 17.34 -27.21
C ASN A 249 25.32 18.06 -25.95
N ILE A 250 24.09 17.74 -25.51
CA ILE A 250 23.53 18.27 -24.26
C ILE A 250 23.90 17.38 -23.09
N LYS A 251 24.39 18.01 -22.01
CA LYS A 251 24.61 17.37 -20.71
C LYS A 251 23.35 17.49 -19.86
N LEU A 252 22.56 16.42 -19.80
CA LEU A 252 21.36 16.36 -18.99
C LEU A 252 21.70 16.06 -17.52
N ASN A 253 21.34 16.97 -16.62
CA ASN A 253 21.49 16.80 -15.18
C ASN A 253 20.11 16.69 -14.53
N ILE A 254 19.94 15.79 -13.57
CA ILE A 254 18.67 15.59 -12.87
C ILE A 254 18.84 15.82 -11.38
N CYS A 255 18.05 16.75 -10.85
CA CYS A 255 18.01 17.07 -9.43
C CYS A 255 16.82 16.39 -8.75
N VAL A 256 17.12 15.69 -7.65
CA VAL A 256 16.17 14.88 -6.91
C VAL A 256 16.14 15.33 -5.45
N PRO A 257 15.08 16.03 -5.00
CA PRO A 257 14.80 16.21 -3.58
C PRO A 257 14.71 14.85 -2.88
N SER A 258 15.59 14.63 -1.90
CA SER A 258 15.95 13.31 -1.42
C SER A 258 15.88 13.22 0.11
N GLY A 259 15.06 12.30 0.60
CA GLY A 259 15.12 11.81 1.98
C GLY A 259 15.65 10.38 2.00
N ASN A 260 14.75 9.41 1.85
CA ASN A 260 15.08 7.98 1.93
C ASN A 260 15.78 7.40 0.67
N LEU A 261 16.23 8.26 -0.27
CA LEU A 261 16.97 7.94 -1.53
C LEU A 261 16.33 6.96 -2.53
N GLY A 262 15.05 6.60 -2.36
CA GLY A 262 14.35 5.70 -3.28
C GLY A 262 14.20 6.27 -4.69
N ASN A 263 13.82 7.55 -4.79
CA ASN A 263 13.66 8.25 -6.07
C ASN A 263 15.00 8.33 -6.82
N LEU A 264 16.06 8.79 -6.15
CA LEU A 264 17.41 8.83 -6.74
C LEU A 264 17.90 7.44 -7.17
N SER A 265 17.65 6.40 -6.37
CA SER A 265 17.98 5.02 -6.75
C SER A 265 17.26 4.55 -8.02
N ALA A 266 16.00 4.99 -8.23
CA ALA A 266 15.27 4.71 -9.46
C ALA A 266 15.84 5.47 -10.67
N GLY A 267 16.36 6.68 -10.47
CA GLY A 267 17.13 7.40 -11.47
C GLY A 267 18.41 6.66 -11.88
N ILE A 268 19.13 6.08 -10.90
CA ILE A 268 20.30 5.23 -11.17
C ILE A 268 19.94 3.96 -11.94
N ILE A 269 18.77 3.37 -11.70
CA ILE A 269 18.26 2.26 -12.52
C ILE A 269 18.04 2.72 -13.96
N ALA A 270 17.39 3.87 -14.18
CA ALA A 270 17.18 4.42 -15.52
C ALA A 270 18.52 4.70 -16.25
N TRP A 271 19.50 5.25 -15.55
CA TRP A 271 20.84 5.49 -16.07
C TRP A 271 21.57 4.19 -16.44
N LYS A 272 21.53 3.16 -15.57
CA LYS A 272 22.10 1.83 -15.88
C LYS A 272 21.39 1.10 -17.03
N LEU A 273 20.11 1.41 -17.26
CA LEU A 273 19.36 0.98 -18.45
C LEU A 273 19.71 1.78 -19.72
N GLY A 274 20.71 2.68 -19.67
CA GLY A 274 21.27 3.38 -20.83
C GLY A 274 20.73 4.80 -21.04
N LEU A 275 19.85 5.31 -20.16
CA LEU A 275 19.34 6.67 -20.31
C LEU A 275 20.49 7.70 -20.18
N PRO A 276 20.68 8.61 -21.15
CA PRO A 276 21.87 9.47 -21.22
C PRO A 276 21.79 10.65 -20.25
N ILE A 277 21.99 10.35 -18.96
CA ILE A 277 22.08 11.31 -17.88
C ILE A 277 23.56 11.59 -17.59
N ASN A 278 23.94 12.86 -17.65
CA ASN A 278 25.30 13.32 -17.37
C ASN A 278 25.60 13.31 -15.87
N HIS A 279 24.69 13.83 -15.03
CA HIS A 279 24.92 13.96 -13.59
C HIS A 279 23.62 13.92 -12.78
N PHE A 280 23.69 13.42 -11.56
CA PHE A 280 22.62 13.50 -10.58
C PHE A 280 22.95 14.50 -9.45
N ILE A 281 21.92 15.19 -8.97
CA ILE A 281 22.03 16.13 -7.85
C ILE A 281 21.05 15.67 -6.76
N GLY A 282 21.55 15.05 -5.71
CA GLY A 282 20.77 14.67 -4.53
C GLY A 282 20.62 15.85 -3.57
N ALA A 283 19.48 16.53 -3.63
CA ALA A 283 19.20 17.68 -2.78
C ALA A 283 18.59 17.22 -1.45
N VAL A 284 19.20 17.56 -0.32
CA VAL A 284 18.75 17.18 1.02
C VAL A 284 18.44 18.42 1.85
N ASN A 285 17.62 18.29 2.88
CA ASN A 285 17.41 19.35 3.87
C ASN A 285 18.50 19.25 4.97
N GLU A 286 18.28 19.85 6.15
CA GLU A 286 19.23 19.77 7.27
C GLU A 286 19.57 18.33 7.71
N ASN A 287 18.75 17.34 7.35
CA ASN A 287 18.99 15.92 7.55
C ASN A 287 19.96 15.38 6.47
N ASN A 288 21.21 15.82 6.57
CA ASN A 288 22.20 15.73 5.49
C ASN A 288 23.14 14.51 5.55
N THR A 289 22.68 13.39 6.09
CA THR A 289 23.48 12.15 6.19
C THR A 289 24.04 11.70 4.84
N PHE A 290 23.24 11.81 3.77
CA PHE A 290 23.68 11.45 2.41
C PHE A 290 24.79 12.37 1.89
N GLN A 291 24.64 13.69 2.08
CA GLN A 291 25.66 14.66 1.69
C GLN A 291 26.97 14.38 2.42
N LYS A 292 26.92 14.19 3.75
CA LYS A 292 28.09 13.85 4.55
C LYS A 292 28.75 12.55 4.10
N TYR A 293 27.95 11.54 3.76
CA TYR A 293 28.46 10.28 3.21
C TYR A 293 29.25 10.52 1.92
N LEU A 294 28.71 11.26 0.95
CA LEU A 294 29.40 11.57 -0.31
C LEU A 294 30.69 12.37 -0.11
N LEU A 295 30.68 13.37 0.79
CA LEU A 295 31.82 14.25 1.05
C LEU A 295 32.98 13.56 1.80
N LYS A 296 32.71 12.52 2.60
CA LYS A 296 33.73 11.81 3.39
C LYS A 296 34.64 10.87 2.56
N GLY A 297 34.37 10.64 1.27
CA GLY A 297 35.21 9.77 0.42
C GLY A 297 35.11 8.28 0.78
N ASN A 298 36.17 7.48 0.56
CA ASN A 298 36.10 6.01 0.70
C ASN A 298 35.74 5.50 2.13
N ASP A 299 35.86 6.35 3.15
CA ASP A 299 35.61 6.02 4.56
C ASP A 299 34.25 6.53 5.06
N GLY A 300 33.24 6.62 4.19
CA GLY A 300 31.91 7.14 4.55
C GLY A 300 31.24 6.36 5.70
N ILE A 301 31.53 6.72 6.94
CA ILE A 301 30.86 6.16 8.12
C ILE A 301 29.44 6.69 8.15
N LEU A 302 28.48 5.75 8.20
CA LEU A 302 27.07 6.03 8.38
C LEU A 302 26.78 6.31 9.84
N GLU A 303 26.75 7.58 10.20
CA GLU A 303 26.30 8.01 11.51
C GLU A 303 24.79 8.24 11.48
N LYS A 304 24.06 7.52 12.33
CA LYS A 304 22.64 7.81 12.55
C LYS A 304 22.55 9.14 13.31
N ILE A 305 22.15 10.20 12.62
CA ILE A 305 21.83 11.48 13.25
C ILE A 305 20.40 11.46 13.81
N LYS A 306 20.12 12.25 14.84
CA LYS A 306 18.73 12.52 15.23
C LYS A 306 18.09 13.37 14.13
N ALA A 307 16.94 12.94 13.62
CA ALA A 307 16.24 13.69 12.59
C ALA A 307 15.80 15.05 13.16
N LYS A 308 16.03 16.11 12.38
CA LYS A 308 15.54 17.46 12.64
C LYS A 308 14.25 17.68 11.85
N GLU A 309 13.31 18.37 12.46
CA GLU A 309 12.07 18.79 11.80
C GLU A 309 12.34 19.96 10.85
N THR A 310 11.90 19.83 9.60
CA THR A 310 12.02 20.87 8.58
C THR A 310 10.68 21.09 7.86
N TYR A 311 10.59 22.15 7.07
CA TYR A 311 9.43 22.40 6.20
C TYR A 311 9.28 21.39 5.07
N SER A 312 10.36 20.65 4.77
CA SER A 312 10.38 19.55 3.80
C SER A 312 10.28 18.20 4.52
N SER A 313 9.24 18.03 5.34
CA SER A 313 9.12 16.94 6.32
C SER A 313 9.18 15.52 5.75
N ALA A 314 8.83 15.33 4.47
CA ALA A 314 8.97 14.02 3.82
C ALA A 314 10.45 13.63 3.57
N MET A 315 11.38 14.57 3.73
CA MET A 315 12.83 14.39 3.61
C MET A 315 13.54 14.30 4.97
N ASP A 316 12.83 14.43 6.09
CA ASP A 316 13.38 14.36 7.45
C ASP A 316 13.74 12.92 7.84
N ILE A 317 14.79 12.40 7.20
CA ILE A 317 15.25 11.02 7.30
C ILE A 317 16.65 11.01 7.90
N SER A 318 16.78 10.39 9.07
CA SER A 318 18.07 10.22 9.77
C SER A 318 19.06 9.36 8.98
N LEU A 319 18.63 8.18 8.55
CA LEU A 319 19.43 7.22 7.80
C LEU A 319 18.67 6.72 6.58
N PRO A 320 19.08 7.08 5.35
CA PRO A 320 18.39 6.65 4.15
C PRO A 320 18.56 5.15 3.88
N ASN A 321 17.46 4.39 3.93
CA ASN A 321 17.47 2.94 3.68
C ASN A 321 17.96 2.59 2.26
N ASN A 322 17.61 3.39 1.25
CA ASN A 322 18.00 3.11 -0.14
C ASN A 322 19.45 3.50 -0.46
N LEU A 323 20.20 4.08 0.48
CA LEU A 323 21.63 4.32 0.28
C LEU A 323 22.36 3.00 -0.06
N LYS A 324 21.93 1.89 0.52
CA LYS A 324 22.44 0.54 0.25
C LYS A 324 22.35 0.14 -1.23
N ARG A 325 21.28 0.57 -1.92
CA ARG A 325 21.12 0.36 -3.37
C ARG A 325 22.10 1.19 -4.18
N LEU A 326 22.32 2.45 -3.79
CA LEU A 326 23.33 3.30 -4.44
C LEU A 326 24.73 2.73 -4.22
N ILE A 327 25.08 2.36 -2.99
CA ILE A 327 26.38 1.75 -2.66
C ILE A 327 26.62 0.52 -3.53
N TYR A 328 25.65 -0.39 -3.64
CA TYR A 328 25.72 -1.54 -4.52
C TYR A 328 25.87 -1.13 -6.01
N ALA A 329 25.06 -0.19 -6.48
CA ALA A 329 25.05 0.25 -7.88
C ALA A 329 26.37 0.87 -8.34
N PHE A 330 27.18 1.39 -7.42
CA PHE A 330 28.52 1.95 -7.68
C PHE A 330 29.65 1.03 -7.18
N ASP A 331 29.41 -0.28 -7.12
CA ASP A 331 30.40 -1.31 -6.75
C ASP A 331 31.06 -1.05 -5.39
N TYR A 332 30.28 -0.55 -4.42
CA TYR A 332 30.77 -0.16 -3.08
C TYR A 332 31.85 0.93 -3.10
N SER A 333 31.99 1.67 -4.20
CA SER A 333 32.96 2.75 -4.34
C SER A 333 32.29 4.11 -4.18
N ASN A 334 32.53 4.78 -3.05
CA ASN A 334 32.04 6.14 -2.85
C ASN A 334 32.67 7.11 -3.86
N LYS A 335 33.93 6.88 -4.26
CA LYS A 335 34.57 7.67 -5.32
C LYS A 335 33.76 7.61 -6.63
N LYS A 336 33.43 6.41 -7.12
CA LYS A 336 32.59 6.25 -8.33
C LYS A 336 31.22 6.91 -8.16
N MET A 337 30.62 6.81 -6.97
CA MET A 337 29.34 7.45 -6.69
C MET A 337 29.44 8.98 -6.78
N SER A 338 30.47 9.59 -6.16
CA SER A 338 30.68 11.04 -6.16
C SER A 338 31.08 11.62 -7.53
N GLU A 339 31.60 10.79 -8.44
CA GLU A 339 31.84 11.19 -9.83
C GLU A 339 30.53 11.42 -10.62
N HIS A 340 29.45 10.72 -10.25
CA HIS A 340 28.14 10.78 -10.92
C HIS A 340 27.04 11.48 -10.11
N ILE A 341 27.26 11.69 -8.81
CA ILE A 341 26.27 12.27 -7.90
C ILE A 341 26.92 13.38 -7.07
N SER A 342 26.29 14.55 -7.06
CA SER A 342 26.58 15.62 -6.11
C SER A 342 25.44 15.77 -5.11
N SER A 343 25.69 16.37 -3.94
CA SER A 343 24.65 16.63 -2.95
C SER A 343 24.84 17.97 -2.25
N PHE A 344 23.71 18.65 -2.03
CA PHE A 344 23.63 19.97 -1.39
C PHE A 344 22.57 19.92 -0.30
N SER A 345 22.80 20.65 0.79
CA SER A 345 21.94 20.68 1.98
C SER A 345 21.43 22.09 2.23
N PHE A 346 20.14 22.22 2.51
CA PHE A 346 19.50 23.51 2.75
C PHE A 346 18.67 23.49 4.03
N ASP A 347 18.69 24.60 4.77
CA ASP A 347 17.89 24.80 5.97
C ASP A 347 16.50 25.37 5.65
N ASN A 348 15.68 25.53 6.69
CA ASN A 348 14.33 26.09 6.55
C ASN A 348 14.33 27.50 5.96
N GLN A 349 15.28 28.36 6.36
CA GLN A 349 15.34 29.73 5.84
C GLN A 349 15.70 29.75 4.34
N SER A 350 16.69 28.97 3.94
CA SER A 350 17.05 28.78 2.54
C SER A 350 15.87 28.21 1.75
N THR A 351 15.13 27.26 2.33
CA THR A 351 13.94 26.69 1.70
C THR A 351 12.87 27.76 1.41
N LEU A 352 12.56 28.63 2.36
CA LEU A 352 11.62 29.76 2.15
C LEU A 352 12.14 30.74 1.10
N ASN A 353 13.43 31.10 1.17
CA ASN A 353 14.06 31.99 0.21
C ASN A 353 14.01 31.41 -1.22
N GLY A 354 14.17 30.09 -1.36
CA GLY A 354 14.11 29.41 -2.65
C GLY A 354 12.72 29.42 -3.26
N ILE A 355 11.66 29.32 -2.43
CA ILE A 355 10.26 29.45 -2.88
C ILE A 355 10.02 30.85 -3.42
N ASN A 356 10.38 31.88 -2.63
CA ASN A 356 10.19 33.28 -3.03
C ASN A 356 10.99 33.60 -4.30
N ASN A 357 12.25 33.14 -4.39
CA ASN A 357 13.10 33.39 -5.55
C ASN A 357 12.56 32.76 -6.84
N CYS A 358 12.07 31.52 -6.77
CA CYS A 358 11.46 30.87 -7.93
C CYS A 358 10.19 31.60 -8.37
N TRP A 359 9.36 32.01 -7.41
CA TRP A 359 8.15 32.78 -7.67
C TRP A 359 8.44 34.15 -8.31
N GLU A 360 9.36 34.92 -7.73
CA GLU A 360 9.73 36.25 -8.25
C GLU A 360 10.34 36.18 -9.65
N LYS A 361 11.15 35.14 -9.91
CA LYS A 361 11.87 35.01 -11.18
C LYS A 361 11.01 34.41 -12.29
N TYR A 362 10.19 33.41 -11.98
CA TYR A 362 9.50 32.59 -12.98
C TYR A 362 7.97 32.61 -12.85
N ASN A 363 7.44 33.28 -11.83
CA ASN A 363 6.01 33.25 -11.49
C ASN A 363 5.48 31.81 -11.34
N TYR A 364 6.32 30.91 -10.81
CA TYR A 364 6.03 29.49 -10.69
C TYR A 364 6.14 29.04 -9.22
N PRO A 365 5.03 28.63 -8.58
CA PRO A 365 5.03 28.25 -7.18
C PRO A 365 5.59 26.84 -6.99
N ILE A 366 6.59 26.70 -6.14
CA ILE A 366 7.18 25.41 -5.78
C ILE A 366 6.93 25.09 -4.32
N ASP A 367 6.74 23.80 -4.01
CA ASP A 367 6.63 23.33 -2.64
C ASP A 367 8.00 23.32 -1.93
N PRO A 368 8.06 23.19 -0.58
CA PRO A 368 9.32 23.19 0.17
C PRO A 368 10.35 22.15 -0.30
N HIS A 369 9.93 20.94 -0.68
CA HIS A 369 10.81 19.89 -1.18
C HIS A 369 11.40 20.27 -2.54
N THR A 370 10.55 20.78 -3.43
CA THR A 370 10.99 21.27 -4.75
C THR A 370 11.93 22.47 -4.62
N SER A 371 11.72 23.33 -3.62
CA SER A 371 12.63 24.44 -3.29
C SER A 371 14.04 23.98 -2.92
N VAL A 372 14.17 22.91 -2.12
CA VAL A 372 15.46 22.29 -1.81
C VAL A 372 16.17 21.82 -3.09
N GLY A 373 15.43 21.24 -4.05
CA GLY A 373 15.96 20.87 -5.37
C GLY A 373 16.35 22.06 -6.24
N TYR A 374 15.52 23.10 -6.26
CA TYR A 374 15.77 24.33 -7.00
C TYR A 374 17.07 25.03 -6.53
N GLN A 375 17.23 25.18 -5.22
CA GLN A 375 18.43 25.70 -4.59
C GLN A 375 19.68 24.87 -4.95
N ALA A 376 19.56 23.54 -4.94
CA ALA A 376 20.66 22.64 -5.31
C ALA A 376 21.12 22.83 -6.76
N VAL A 377 20.18 23.08 -7.68
CA VAL A 377 20.51 23.37 -9.08
C VAL A 377 21.25 24.70 -9.19
N ILE A 378 20.82 25.75 -8.48
CA ILE A 378 21.53 27.05 -8.44
C ILE A 378 22.96 26.86 -7.94
N GLU A 379 23.17 26.15 -6.83
CA GLU A 379 24.52 25.91 -6.29
C GLU A 379 25.38 25.05 -7.24
N HIS A 380 24.79 24.05 -7.89
CA HIS A 380 25.51 23.24 -8.87
C HIS A 380 25.94 24.06 -10.10
N GLN A 381 25.10 25.00 -10.55
CA GLN A 381 25.37 25.87 -11.69
C GLN A 381 26.54 26.85 -11.42
N LYS A 382 26.72 27.32 -10.18
CA LYS A 382 27.84 28.23 -9.82
C LYS A 382 29.23 27.67 -10.14
N ASN A 383 29.38 26.34 -10.07
CA ASN A 383 30.67 25.66 -10.23
C ASN A 383 30.88 25.05 -11.63
N LYS A 384 30.03 25.38 -12.60
CA LYS A 384 30.05 24.76 -13.94
C LYS A 384 29.86 25.81 -15.03
N ASN A 385 30.53 25.60 -16.17
CA ASN A 385 30.23 26.35 -17.38
C ASN A 385 28.80 26.00 -17.84
N SER A 386 27.96 27.01 -17.99
CA SER A 386 26.52 26.90 -18.29
C SER A 386 26.23 26.39 -19.71
N ALA A 387 27.22 26.42 -20.59
CA ALA A 387 27.07 25.98 -21.97
C ALA A 387 26.66 24.50 -22.06
N ASN A 388 25.61 24.23 -22.85
CA ASN A 388 25.09 22.90 -23.17
C ASN A 388 24.64 22.04 -21.98
N GLN A 389 24.25 22.66 -20.85
CA GLN A 389 23.69 21.94 -19.71
C GLN A 389 22.19 22.15 -19.58
N ILE A 390 21.46 21.07 -19.36
CA ILE A 390 20.05 21.12 -19.00
C ILE A 390 19.87 20.52 -17.61
N TYR A 391 18.95 21.10 -16.86
CA TYR A 391 18.59 20.69 -15.51
C TYR A 391 17.12 20.32 -15.48
N ILE A 392 16.79 19.14 -14.96
CA ILE A 392 15.42 18.75 -14.62
C ILE A 392 15.35 18.60 -13.11
N ILE A 393 14.51 19.39 -12.45
CA ILE A 393 14.20 19.28 -11.03
C ILE A 393 12.93 18.44 -10.89
N LEU A 394 12.99 17.39 -10.08
CA LEU A 394 11.80 16.59 -9.78
C LEU A 394 10.96 17.32 -8.73
N SER A 395 9.77 17.77 -9.11
CA SER A 395 8.83 18.38 -8.17
C SER A 395 7.95 17.32 -7.54
N THR A 396 8.20 17.05 -6.26
CA THR A 396 7.73 15.84 -5.59
C THR A 396 6.34 15.97 -4.97
N ALA A 397 5.83 17.18 -4.78
CA ALA A 397 4.52 17.43 -4.20
C ALA A 397 3.93 18.74 -4.70
N HIS A 398 2.60 18.85 -4.66
CA HIS A 398 1.92 20.10 -4.96
C HIS A 398 2.08 21.10 -3.80
N PRO A 399 2.30 22.42 -4.04
CA PRO A 399 2.45 23.42 -2.97
C PRO A 399 1.34 23.40 -1.90
N GLY A 400 0.10 23.12 -2.31
CA GLY A 400 -1.06 23.02 -1.41
C GLY A 400 -0.96 21.95 -0.32
N LYS A 401 -0.10 20.94 -0.48
CA LYS A 401 0.18 19.95 0.58
C LYS A 401 0.86 20.56 1.81
N PHE A 402 1.55 21.68 1.63
CA PHE A 402 2.34 22.39 2.64
C PHE A 402 1.81 23.81 2.87
N HIS A 403 0.48 23.94 2.91
CA HIS A 403 -0.21 25.24 2.98
C HIS A 403 0.31 26.17 4.09
N GLN A 404 0.65 25.63 5.26
CA GLN A 404 1.21 26.42 6.37
C GLN A 404 2.57 27.03 6.01
N THR A 405 3.49 26.24 5.45
CA THR A 405 4.78 26.76 4.97
C THR A 405 4.58 27.77 3.84
N MET A 406 3.69 27.49 2.90
CA MET A 406 3.43 28.40 1.77
C MET A 406 2.91 29.77 2.24
N LYS A 407 2.14 29.84 3.34
CA LYS A 407 1.70 31.13 3.95
C LYS A 407 2.84 32.00 4.45
N MET A 408 4.04 31.44 4.65
CA MET A 408 5.23 32.16 5.08
C MET A 408 6.01 32.75 3.89
N THR A 409 5.49 32.61 2.67
CA THR A 409 6.15 33.00 1.41
C THR A 409 5.26 33.96 0.62
N ASN A 410 5.81 34.63 -0.38
CA ASN A 410 5.05 35.48 -1.30
C ASN A 410 4.45 34.70 -2.49
N ALA A 411 4.73 33.41 -2.59
CA ALA A 411 4.28 32.57 -3.70
C ALA A 411 2.78 32.32 -3.65
N VAL A 412 2.10 32.61 -4.77
CA VAL A 412 0.65 32.41 -4.90
C VAL A 412 0.39 31.18 -5.76
N PHE A 413 -0.50 30.30 -5.30
CA PHE A 413 -0.93 29.14 -6.07
C PHE A 413 -2.43 28.91 -5.90
N LYS A 414 -3.05 28.34 -6.93
CA LYS A 414 -4.45 27.91 -6.87
C LYS A 414 -4.51 26.48 -6.34
N MET A 415 -5.24 26.27 -5.25
CA MET A 415 -5.48 24.92 -4.73
C MET A 415 -6.47 24.18 -5.66
N PRO A 416 -6.16 22.96 -6.14
CA PRO A 416 -7.09 22.15 -6.93
C PRO A 416 -8.42 21.91 -6.20
N LEU A 417 -9.53 21.77 -6.93
CA LEU A 417 -10.86 21.60 -6.31
C LEU A 417 -10.93 20.30 -5.51
N GLU A 418 -10.31 19.24 -6.02
CA GLU A 418 -10.21 17.94 -5.37
C GLU A 418 -9.44 18.07 -4.03
N MET A 419 -8.40 18.90 -4.00
CA MET A 419 -7.64 19.20 -2.79
C MET A 419 -8.48 20.00 -1.78
N GLN A 420 -9.27 20.96 -2.24
CA GLN A 420 -10.21 21.71 -1.39
C GLN A 420 -11.28 20.80 -0.80
N ASN A 421 -11.82 19.86 -1.58
CA ASN A 421 -12.83 18.91 -1.13
C ASN A 421 -12.31 18.04 0.02
N ILE A 422 -11.03 17.63 -0.03
CA ILE A 422 -10.44 16.84 1.06
C ILE A 422 -10.43 17.59 2.39
N LEU A 423 -10.26 18.92 2.37
CA LEU A 423 -10.30 19.71 3.60
C LEU A 423 -11.68 19.70 4.28
N ASN A 424 -12.74 19.29 3.58
CA ASN A 424 -14.08 19.15 4.16
C ASN A 424 -14.32 17.78 4.80
N ASN A 425 -13.40 16.81 4.60
CA ASN A 425 -13.58 15.47 5.12
C ASN A 425 -13.39 15.42 6.65
N GLN A 426 -14.17 14.54 7.29
CA GLN A 426 -14.02 14.25 8.71
C GLN A 426 -12.78 13.39 8.97
N ILE A 427 -12.09 13.66 10.07
CA ILE A 427 -10.94 12.88 10.50
C ILE A 427 -11.44 11.64 11.24
N ASN A 428 -11.18 10.46 10.67
CA ASN A 428 -11.40 9.17 11.31
C ASN A 428 -10.06 8.50 11.63
N LYS A 429 -9.66 8.53 12.91
CA LYS A 429 -8.39 7.97 13.40
C LYS A 429 -8.55 7.29 14.74
N THR A 430 -7.70 6.31 15.02
CA THR A 430 -7.54 5.73 16.37
C THR A 430 -6.26 6.27 17.00
N ILE A 431 -6.36 6.92 18.16
CA ILE A 431 -5.18 7.34 18.92
C ILE A 431 -4.62 6.13 19.68
N ILE A 432 -3.30 5.95 19.63
CA ILE A 432 -2.57 4.89 20.37
C ILE A 432 -1.30 5.45 21.01
N SER A 433 -0.84 4.83 22.09
CA SER A 433 0.46 5.15 22.69
C SER A 433 1.63 4.51 21.91
N THR A 434 2.85 4.71 22.39
CA THR A 434 4.05 4.01 21.89
C THR A 434 4.19 2.59 22.47
N ASP A 435 3.24 2.13 23.29
CA ASP A 435 3.21 0.78 23.85
C ASP A 435 2.92 -0.28 22.78
N TYR A 436 3.83 -1.24 22.66
CA TYR A 436 3.73 -2.28 21.64
C TYR A 436 2.61 -3.30 21.93
N LEU A 437 2.30 -3.60 23.19
CA LEU A 437 1.24 -4.55 23.53
C LEU A 437 -0.15 -3.95 23.24
N GLU A 438 -0.33 -2.65 23.48
CA GLU A 438 -1.52 -1.91 23.07
C GLU A 438 -1.68 -1.97 21.54
N TRP A 439 -0.62 -1.61 20.80
CA TRP A 439 -0.60 -1.67 19.34
C TRP A 439 -0.95 -3.08 18.82
N LYS A 440 -0.30 -4.12 19.35
CA LYS A 440 -0.54 -5.51 18.97
C LYS A 440 -2.00 -5.92 19.16
N LYS A 441 -2.61 -5.55 20.29
CA LYS A 441 -4.04 -5.81 20.55
C LYS A 441 -4.93 -5.11 19.52
N LYS A 442 -4.62 -3.86 19.16
CA LYS A 442 -5.37 -3.10 18.15
C LYS A 442 -5.24 -3.72 16.76
N LEU A 443 -4.03 -4.12 16.36
CA LEU A 443 -3.75 -4.78 15.09
C LEU A 443 -4.49 -6.13 14.98
N LEU A 444 -4.43 -6.96 16.02
CA LEU A 444 -5.18 -8.23 16.06
C LEU A 444 -6.70 -8.04 16.09
N LYS A 445 -7.19 -6.92 16.65
CA LYS A 445 -8.62 -6.61 16.60
C LYS A 445 -9.05 -6.21 15.19
N SER A 446 -8.27 -5.38 14.49
CA SER A 446 -8.58 -4.95 13.11
C SER A 446 -8.46 -6.06 12.07
N THR A 447 -7.82 -7.20 12.41
CA THR A 447 -7.78 -8.36 11.52
C THR A 447 -9.12 -9.12 11.49
N LYS A 448 -9.92 -9.10 12.57
CA LYS A 448 -11.27 -9.70 12.62
C LYS A 448 -12.33 -8.77 12.05
N ASN A 449 -12.17 -8.40 10.78
CA ASN A 449 -13.00 -7.40 10.11
C ASN A 449 -14.23 -7.98 9.41
N ASN A 450 -14.47 -9.28 9.54
CA ASN A 450 -15.71 -9.93 9.11
C ASN A 450 -16.55 -10.30 10.32
N ILE A 451 -17.83 -10.56 10.08
CA ILE A 451 -18.77 -11.07 11.07
C ILE A 451 -19.30 -12.39 10.56
N THR A 452 -19.31 -13.41 11.41
CA THR A 452 -19.94 -14.70 11.10
C THR A 452 -21.12 -14.90 12.01
N LEU A 453 -22.30 -15.11 11.44
CA LEU A 453 -23.51 -15.46 12.16
C LEU A 453 -23.64 -16.99 12.16
N ILE A 454 -23.61 -17.58 13.36
CA ILE A 454 -23.87 -19.00 13.60
C ILE A 454 -25.13 -19.17 14.44
N GLY A 455 -25.77 -20.34 14.36
CA GLY A 455 -26.98 -20.66 15.10
C GLY A 455 -27.91 -21.58 14.32
N MET A 456 -28.93 -22.09 15.01
CA MET A 456 -29.88 -23.04 14.46
C MET A 456 -30.59 -22.53 13.19
N SER A 457 -31.08 -23.45 12.35
CA SER A 457 -31.98 -23.07 11.26
C SER A 457 -33.23 -22.38 11.84
N GLY A 458 -33.67 -21.27 11.24
CA GLY A 458 -34.76 -20.45 11.79
C GLY A 458 -34.36 -19.44 12.87
N ALA A 459 -33.08 -19.36 13.26
CA ALA A 459 -32.60 -18.37 14.24
C ALA A 459 -32.59 -16.92 13.72
N GLY A 460 -32.84 -16.69 12.43
CA GLY A 460 -32.88 -15.35 11.83
C GLY A 460 -31.54 -14.82 11.31
N LYS A 461 -30.55 -15.70 11.09
CA LYS A 461 -29.19 -15.33 10.62
C LYS A 461 -29.20 -14.54 9.33
N SER A 462 -29.86 -15.04 8.28
CA SER A 462 -29.91 -14.34 6.99
C SER A 462 -30.66 -13.01 7.07
N TYR A 463 -31.74 -12.94 7.87
CA TYR A 463 -32.48 -11.69 8.11
C TYR A 463 -31.61 -10.64 8.81
N LEU A 464 -30.96 -11.00 9.92
CA LEU A 464 -30.06 -10.10 10.65
C LEU A 464 -28.86 -9.68 9.78
N GLY A 465 -28.33 -10.60 8.98
CA GLY A 465 -27.23 -10.30 8.07
C GLY A 465 -27.58 -9.27 7.00
N GLU A 466 -28.75 -9.38 6.36
CA GLU A 466 -29.23 -8.36 5.41
C GLU A 466 -29.48 -7.00 6.08
N GLN A 467 -30.07 -6.98 7.29
CA GLN A 467 -30.28 -5.73 8.02
C GLN A 467 -28.98 -5.02 8.41
N LEU A 468 -27.93 -5.78 8.72
CA LEU A 468 -26.61 -5.22 9.07
C LEU A 468 -25.84 -4.69 7.87
N LYS A 469 -26.00 -5.33 6.71
CA LYS A 469 -25.43 -4.88 5.43
C LYS A 469 -25.89 -3.47 5.09
N GLU A 470 -27.19 -3.16 5.24
CA GLU A 470 -27.75 -1.84 4.95
C GLU A 470 -27.16 -0.72 5.83
N LYS A 471 -26.78 -1.03 7.08
CA LYS A 471 -26.30 -0.03 8.05
C LYS A 471 -24.79 0.20 8.01
N ASN A 472 -23.99 -0.81 7.67
CA ASN A 472 -22.54 -0.76 7.91
C ASN A 472 -21.69 -0.84 6.63
N ASN A 473 -22.31 -0.86 5.44
CA ASN A 473 -21.62 -1.01 4.15
C ASN A 473 -20.81 -2.33 4.03
N PHE A 474 -21.23 -3.36 4.77
CA PHE A 474 -20.67 -4.72 4.67
C PHE A 474 -21.29 -5.46 3.48
N LYS A 475 -20.57 -6.44 2.93
CA LYS A 475 -21.15 -7.38 1.98
C LYS A 475 -21.77 -8.57 2.71
N PHE A 476 -23.05 -8.84 2.47
CA PHE A 476 -23.70 -10.04 3.01
C PHE A 476 -23.46 -11.24 2.09
N ILE A 477 -23.10 -12.38 2.69
CA ILE A 477 -22.84 -13.65 2.00
C ILE A 477 -23.55 -14.77 2.78
N ASP A 478 -24.51 -15.42 2.13
CA ASP A 478 -25.18 -16.60 2.67
C ASP A 478 -24.61 -17.88 2.04
N THR A 479 -23.96 -18.70 2.85
CA THR A 479 -23.26 -19.92 2.39
C THR A 479 -24.22 -20.97 1.85
N ASP A 480 -25.41 -21.07 2.45
CA ASP A 480 -26.49 -21.94 1.99
C ASP A 480 -26.91 -21.56 0.56
N SER A 481 -26.99 -20.26 0.26
CA SER A 481 -27.32 -19.77 -1.10
C SER A 481 -26.21 -20.04 -2.11
N ILE A 482 -24.94 -20.07 -1.69
CA ILE A 482 -23.81 -20.45 -2.56
C ILE A 482 -23.95 -21.92 -2.93
N ILE A 483 -24.18 -22.81 -1.96
CA ILE A 483 -24.38 -24.25 -2.19
C ILE A 483 -25.52 -24.48 -3.18
N GLU A 484 -26.69 -23.86 -2.96
CA GLU A 484 -27.85 -24.04 -3.84
C GLU A 484 -27.55 -23.58 -5.28
N LYS A 485 -26.82 -22.47 -5.43
CA LYS A 485 -26.47 -21.90 -6.74
C LYS A 485 -25.45 -22.77 -7.48
N GLU A 486 -24.43 -23.29 -6.80
CA GLU A 486 -23.40 -24.13 -7.42
C GLU A 486 -23.95 -25.49 -7.87
N HIS A 487 -24.99 -26.02 -7.21
CA HIS A 487 -25.59 -27.31 -7.54
C HIS A 487 -26.92 -27.22 -8.31
N GLY A 488 -27.45 -26.01 -8.50
CA GLY A 488 -28.71 -25.76 -9.20
C GLY A 488 -29.93 -26.42 -8.55
N LYS A 489 -29.86 -26.71 -7.24
CA LYS A 489 -30.87 -27.45 -6.47
C LYS A 489 -31.05 -26.84 -5.08
N LYS A 490 -32.23 -27.08 -4.48
CA LYS A 490 -32.48 -26.76 -3.07
C LYS A 490 -31.68 -27.66 -2.14
N LEU A 491 -31.27 -27.15 -0.98
CA LEU A 491 -30.44 -27.88 0.00
C LEU A 491 -31.01 -29.26 0.37
N GLU A 492 -32.33 -29.37 0.53
CA GLU A 492 -33.00 -30.64 0.83
C GLU A 492 -32.75 -31.71 -0.23
N ASN A 493 -32.75 -31.33 -1.52
CA ASN A 493 -32.57 -32.25 -2.62
C ASN A 493 -31.10 -32.61 -2.77
N ILE A 494 -30.20 -31.66 -2.51
CA ILE A 494 -28.77 -31.91 -2.48
C ILE A 494 -28.45 -32.97 -1.41
N ILE A 495 -28.92 -32.77 -0.18
CA ILE A 495 -28.67 -33.70 0.94
C ILE A 495 -29.27 -35.08 0.66
N LYS A 496 -30.47 -35.16 0.07
CA LYS A 496 -31.06 -36.44 -0.34
C LYS A 496 -30.22 -37.17 -1.39
N ASP A 497 -29.64 -36.44 -2.34
CA ASP A 497 -28.86 -37.02 -3.44
C ASP A 497 -27.47 -37.50 -2.99
N ILE A 498 -26.79 -36.75 -2.13
CA ILE A 498 -25.37 -36.99 -1.78
C ILE A 498 -25.14 -37.51 -0.36
N GLY A 499 -26.15 -37.40 0.50
CA GLY A 499 -26.09 -37.75 1.92
C GLY A 499 -25.41 -36.69 2.80
N ASN A 500 -25.68 -36.76 4.10
CA ASN A 500 -25.22 -35.79 5.10
C ASN A 500 -23.69 -35.62 5.14
N LYS A 501 -22.93 -36.72 5.04
CA LYS A 501 -21.47 -36.67 5.16
C LYS A 501 -20.84 -35.83 4.05
N LYS A 502 -21.21 -36.08 2.79
CA LYS A 502 -20.72 -35.30 1.64
C LYS A 502 -21.20 -33.85 1.69
N PHE A 503 -22.42 -33.62 2.16
CA PHE A 503 -22.92 -32.26 2.34
C PHE A 503 -22.06 -31.45 3.33
N LEU A 504 -21.66 -32.06 4.46
CA LEU A 504 -20.74 -31.41 5.41
C LEU A 504 -19.36 -31.12 4.82
N GLU A 505 -18.86 -31.99 3.94
CA GLU A 505 -17.59 -31.77 3.22
C GLU A 505 -17.69 -30.55 2.27
N ILE A 506 -18.83 -30.38 1.59
CA ILE A 506 -19.11 -29.22 0.72
C ILE A 506 -19.27 -27.94 1.55
N GLU A 507 -20.00 -28.00 2.67
CA GLU A 507 -20.14 -26.88 3.59
C GLU A 507 -18.76 -26.43 4.11
N GLU A 508 -17.90 -27.38 4.52
CA GLU A 508 -16.53 -27.08 4.93
C GLU A 508 -15.73 -26.41 3.79
N GLU A 509 -15.79 -26.95 2.57
CA GLU A 509 -15.04 -26.41 1.42
C GLU A 509 -15.45 -24.97 1.11
N ILE A 510 -16.76 -24.68 1.09
CA ILE A 510 -17.26 -23.33 0.86
C ILE A 510 -16.79 -22.38 1.94
N ILE A 511 -16.87 -22.78 3.22
CA ILE A 511 -16.36 -21.96 4.32
C ILE A 511 -14.87 -21.68 4.16
N LEU A 512 -14.07 -22.69 3.85
CA LEU A 512 -12.63 -22.52 3.66
C LEU A 512 -12.30 -21.64 2.45
N ASN A 513 -13.20 -21.54 1.48
CA ASN A 513 -13.07 -20.68 0.30
C ASN A 513 -13.59 -19.25 0.50
N LEU A 514 -14.34 -18.97 1.58
CA LEU A 514 -14.73 -17.61 1.95
C LEU A 514 -13.50 -16.72 2.09
N ASN A 515 -13.59 -15.52 1.54
CA ASN A 515 -12.51 -14.54 1.54
C ASN A 515 -13.07 -13.12 1.57
N GLY A 516 -12.17 -12.15 1.68
CA GLY A 516 -12.50 -10.73 1.78
C GLY A 516 -12.58 -10.23 3.23
N ILE A 517 -12.89 -8.95 3.33
CA ILE A 517 -13.00 -8.18 4.57
C ILE A 517 -14.29 -7.37 4.51
N GLN A 518 -14.82 -6.98 5.67
CA GLN A 518 -16.13 -6.33 5.79
C GLN A 518 -17.26 -7.16 5.18
N ASN A 519 -17.20 -8.48 5.39
CA ASN A 519 -18.28 -9.39 5.04
C ASN A 519 -19.08 -9.79 6.28
N ILE A 520 -20.36 -10.08 6.06
CA ILE A 520 -21.23 -10.78 7.01
C ILE A 520 -21.53 -12.15 6.41
N PHE A 521 -21.03 -13.19 7.05
CA PHE A 521 -21.25 -14.58 6.66
C PHE A 521 -22.45 -15.15 7.43
N SER A 522 -23.50 -15.55 6.73
CA SER A 522 -24.53 -16.44 7.27
C SER A 522 -24.17 -17.88 6.94
N THR A 523 -24.08 -18.70 7.97
CA THR A 523 -23.65 -20.10 7.85
C THR A 523 -24.82 -21.08 7.93
N GLY A 524 -24.68 -22.24 7.29
CA GLY A 524 -25.58 -23.36 7.51
C GLY A 524 -25.59 -23.79 8.98
N GLY A 525 -26.70 -24.38 9.42
CA GLY A 525 -26.84 -24.80 10.81
C GLY A 525 -25.85 -25.89 11.22
N SER A 526 -25.29 -26.64 10.27
CA SER A 526 -24.41 -27.79 10.50
C SER A 526 -22.92 -27.46 10.51
N VAL A 527 -22.53 -26.24 10.11
CA VAL A 527 -21.12 -25.80 10.04
C VAL A 527 -20.31 -26.10 11.30
N VAL A 528 -20.96 -26.05 12.47
CA VAL A 528 -20.32 -26.28 13.78
C VAL A 528 -19.80 -27.70 14.00
N TYR A 529 -20.19 -28.65 13.16
CA TYR A 529 -19.60 -29.99 13.18
C TYR A 529 -18.20 -30.03 12.57
N SER A 530 -17.83 -29.09 11.69
CA SER A 530 -16.47 -29.00 11.15
C SER A 530 -15.60 -28.09 12.02
N GLU A 531 -14.71 -28.70 12.79
CA GLU A 531 -13.70 -27.96 13.58
C GLU A 531 -12.80 -27.10 12.67
N LYS A 532 -12.48 -27.59 11.48
CA LYS A 532 -11.63 -26.90 10.51
C LYS A 532 -12.31 -25.66 9.94
N ALA A 533 -13.58 -25.76 9.56
CA ALA A 533 -14.39 -24.62 9.13
C ALA A 533 -14.53 -23.58 10.24
N MET A 534 -14.82 -24.02 11.47
CA MET A 534 -14.98 -23.10 12.61
C MET A 534 -13.67 -22.42 13.02
N LYS A 535 -12.54 -23.12 13.02
CA LYS A 535 -11.21 -22.51 13.24
C LYS A 535 -10.90 -21.44 12.19
N TYR A 536 -11.23 -21.71 10.93
CA TYR A 536 -11.08 -20.73 9.86
C TYR A 536 -11.98 -19.50 10.06
N LEU A 537 -13.27 -19.70 10.36
CA LEU A 537 -14.20 -18.59 10.63
C LEU A 537 -13.71 -17.72 11.81
N LYS A 538 -13.23 -18.31 12.90
CA LYS A 538 -12.68 -17.57 14.06
C LYS A 538 -11.41 -16.79 13.73
N SER A 539 -10.62 -17.24 12.75
CA SER A 539 -9.39 -16.53 12.36
C SER A 539 -9.68 -15.32 11.45
N ILE A 540 -10.77 -15.34 10.69
CA ILE A 540 -11.12 -14.28 9.74
C ILE A 540 -12.25 -13.35 10.19
N SER A 541 -12.97 -13.69 11.27
CA SER A 541 -14.18 -12.99 11.70
C SER A 541 -14.40 -12.99 13.21
N ASN A 542 -15.24 -12.07 13.68
CA ASN A 542 -15.91 -12.23 14.97
C ASN A 542 -17.10 -13.18 14.79
N VAL A 543 -17.10 -14.30 15.50
CA VAL A 543 -18.15 -15.32 15.40
C VAL A 543 -19.25 -15.01 16.42
N ILE A 544 -20.46 -14.74 15.93
CA ILE A 544 -21.61 -14.36 16.74
C ILE A 544 -22.65 -15.47 16.70
N PHE A 545 -22.95 -16.04 17.85
CA PHE A 545 -24.03 -17.01 18.01
C PHE A 545 -25.35 -16.29 18.25
N ILE A 546 -26.31 -16.51 17.33
CA ILE A 546 -27.70 -16.08 17.48
C ILE A 546 -28.45 -17.16 18.27
N ASN A 547 -28.52 -16.98 19.59
CA ASN A 547 -29.20 -17.90 20.49
C ASN A 547 -30.71 -17.67 20.39
N THR A 548 -31.44 -18.70 19.94
CA THR A 548 -32.91 -18.66 19.84
C THR A 548 -33.47 -19.83 20.63
N PRO A 549 -34.36 -19.58 21.60
CA PRO A 549 -35.02 -20.64 22.36
C PRO A 549 -35.68 -21.69 21.47
N LEU A 550 -35.60 -22.96 21.88
CA LEU A 550 -36.16 -24.10 21.14
C LEU A 550 -37.64 -23.90 20.82
N GLU A 551 -38.44 -23.40 21.77
CA GLU A 551 -39.87 -23.16 21.60
C GLU A 551 -40.16 -22.19 20.44
N ILE A 552 -39.35 -21.12 20.32
CA ILE A 552 -39.46 -20.15 19.23
C ILE A 552 -39.04 -20.78 17.89
N LEU A 553 -37.98 -21.59 17.89
CA LEU A 553 -37.53 -22.29 16.69
C LEU A 553 -38.58 -23.29 16.19
N VAL A 554 -39.19 -24.06 17.08
CA VAL A 554 -40.27 -25.00 16.74
C VAL A 554 -41.48 -24.25 16.15
N ASN A 555 -41.83 -23.08 16.70
CA ASN A 555 -42.92 -22.26 16.15
C ASN A 555 -42.57 -21.65 14.77
N ARG A 556 -41.32 -21.24 14.55
CA ARG A 556 -40.84 -20.67 13.28
C ARG A 556 -40.63 -21.72 12.19
N VAL A 557 -40.42 -22.97 12.58
CA VAL A 557 -40.22 -24.12 11.70
C VAL A 557 -41.45 -25.03 11.87
N GLN A 558 -42.59 -24.58 11.34
CA GLN A 558 -43.88 -25.24 11.50
C GLN A 558 -43.83 -26.71 11.01
N ASN A 559 -44.04 -27.67 11.93
CA ASN A 559 -44.10 -29.13 11.76
C ASN A 559 -42.83 -29.86 11.27
N GLU A 560 -42.54 -31.02 11.89
CA GLU A 560 -41.42 -31.93 11.56
C GLU A 560 -41.31 -32.29 10.07
N ALA A 561 -42.44 -32.35 9.35
CA ALA A 561 -42.48 -32.60 7.92
C ALA A 561 -41.84 -31.49 7.07
N GLU A 562 -41.92 -30.22 7.49
CA GLU A 562 -41.25 -29.09 6.80
C GLU A 562 -39.78 -28.95 7.22
N MET A 563 -39.39 -29.52 8.35
CA MET A 563 -37.99 -29.56 8.80
C MET A 563 -37.11 -30.35 7.85
N SER A 564 -37.65 -31.42 7.26
CA SER A 564 -37.01 -32.18 6.18
C SER A 564 -36.84 -31.36 4.89
N LYS A 565 -37.71 -30.37 4.65
CA LYS A 565 -37.66 -29.50 3.46
C LYS A 565 -36.63 -28.38 3.53
N ARG A 566 -36.14 -28.03 4.72
CA ARG A 566 -35.15 -26.96 4.91
C ARG A 566 -33.69 -27.42 4.83
N GLY A 567 -33.44 -28.65 4.35
CA GLY A 567 -32.08 -29.15 4.16
C GLY A 567 -31.26 -29.21 5.45
N MET A 568 -31.85 -29.69 6.55
CA MET A 568 -31.13 -29.85 7.81
C MET A 568 -30.46 -31.23 7.89
N VAL A 569 -29.21 -31.24 8.36
CA VAL A 569 -28.46 -32.48 8.61
C VAL A 569 -28.92 -33.17 9.90
N PHE A 570 -29.43 -34.40 9.79
CA PHE A 570 -29.87 -35.26 10.91
C PHE A 570 -29.13 -36.61 10.89
N LYS A 571 -28.81 -37.19 12.05
CA LYS A 571 -28.51 -38.63 12.13
C LYS A 571 -29.80 -39.43 12.08
N ASP A 572 -29.74 -40.69 11.64
CA ASP A 572 -30.92 -41.56 11.58
C ASP A 572 -31.58 -41.68 12.97
N GLY A 573 -32.87 -41.38 13.05
CA GLY A 573 -33.66 -41.42 14.29
C GLY A 573 -33.47 -40.23 15.25
N GLN A 574 -32.67 -39.22 14.89
CA GLN A 574 -32.40 -38.06 15.74
C GLN A 574 -33.55 -37.03 15.68
N SER A 575 -34.10 -36.63 16.84
CA SER A 575 -35.15 -35.59 16.88
C SER A 575 -34.55 -34.18 16.73
N PHE A 576 -35.37 -33.19 16.40
CA PHE A 576 -34.92 -31.79 16.37
C PHE A 576 -34.40 -31.29 17.71
N LYS A 577 -35.01 -31.74 18.81
CA LYS A 577 -34.56 -31.40 20.17
C LYS A 577 -33.17 -31.97 20.45
N ASP A 578 -32.88 -33.17 19.96
CA ASP A 578 -31.55 -33.79 20.09
C ASP A 578 -30.50 -33.01 19.30
N VAL A 579 -30.82 -32.62 18.06
CA VAL A 579 -29.94 -31.77 17.23
C VAL A 579 -29.71 -30.41 17.90
N TYR A 580 -30.76 -29.79 18.44
CA TYR A 580 -30.66 -28.51 19.14
C TYR A 580 -29.70 -28.61 20.34
N ASN A 581 -29.88 -29.62 21.20
CA ASN A 581 -29.04 -29.81 22.38
C ASN A 581 -27.58 -30.09 21.99
N GLU A 582 -27.35 -30.95 20.99
CA GLU A 582 -26.02 -31.26 20.48
C GLU A 582 -25.31 -29.99 19.96
N ARG A 583 -25.98 -29.22 19.10
CA ARG A 583 -25.38 -28.04 18.47
C ARG A 583 -25.27 -26.85 19.41
N LEU A 584 -26.14 -26.71 20.41
CA LEU A 584 -26.11 -25.59 21.36
C LEU A 584 -24.75 -25.49 22.07
N HIS A 585 -24.19 -26.61 22.50
CA HIS A 585 -22.86 -26.64 23.12
C HIS A 585 -21.77 -26.22 22.14
N LEU A 586 -21.83 -26.68 20.89
CA LEU A 586 -20.87 -26.33 19.84
C LEU A 586 -20.96 -24.84 19.45
N TYR A 587 -22.16 -24.29 19.29
CA TYR A 587 -22.34 -22.87 19.01
C TYR A 587 -21.70 -22.00 20.09
N LYS A 588 -21.95 -22.33 21.37
CA LYS A 588 -21.33 -21.61 22.50
C LYS A 588 -19.82 -21.74 22.51
N MET A 589 -19.30 -22.95 22.26
CA MET A 589 -17.86 -23.23 22.21
C MET A 589 -17.15 -22.37 21.15
N TYR A 590 -17.74 -22.24 19.95
CA TYR A 590 -17.08 -21.53 18.86
C TYR A 590 -17.35 -20.02 18.84
N SER A 591 -18.44 -19.55 19.44
CA SER A 591 -18.78 -18.12 19.44
C SER A 591 -17.77 -17.27 20.21
N ASP A 592 -17.50 -16.07 19.69
CA ASP A 592 -16.83 -14.99 20.41
C ASP A 592 -17.86 -14.13 21.17
N PHE A 593 -19.07 -14.01 20.62
CA PHE A 593 -20.20 -13.29 21.22
C PHE A 593 -21.48 -14.10 21.09
N THR A 594 -22.39 -13.98 22.07
CA THR A 594 -23.73 -14.58 22.02
C THR A 594 -24.77 -13.48 22.11
N ILE A 595 -25.82 -13.57 21.29
CA ILE A 595 -26.93 -12.62 21.25
C ILE A 595 -28.23 -13.41 21.32
N GLU A 596 -29.12 -13.01 22.22
CA GLU A 596 -30.46 -13.57 22.32
C GLU A 596 -31.36 -13.01 21.21
N SER A 597 -32.05 -13.89 20.48
CA SER A 597 -32.98 -13.54 19.39
C SER A 597 -34.24 -12.86 19.96
N SER A 598 -34.26 -11.52 19.92
CA SER A 598 -35.46 -10.69 20.06
C SER A 598 -35.32 -9.48 19.11
N ASP A 599 -36.25 -9.31 18.17
CA ASP A 599 -36.03 -8.56 16.91
C ASP A 599 -35.50 -7.12 17.11
N LEU A 600 -35.91 -6.41 18.16
CA LEU A 600 -35.46 -5.03 18.43
C LEU A 600 -34.13 -4.93 19.21
N ASN A 601 -33.83 -5.90 20.08
CA ASN A 601 -32.62 -5.87 20.91
C ASN A 601 -31.43 -6.55 20.23
N SER A 602 -31.66 -7.55 19.37
CA SER A 602 -30.57 -8.24 18.67
C SER A 602 -29.83 -7.33 17.70
N LEU A 603 -30.54 -6.49 16.92
CA LEU A 603 -29.91 -5.58 15.96
C LEU A 603 -29.10 -4.47 16.64
N ASN A 604 -29.60 -3.92 17.75
CA ASN A 604 -28.88 -2.93 18.54
C ASN A 604 -27.66 -3.52 19.24
N SER A 605 -27.74 -4.78 19.68
CA SER A 605 -26.61 -5.48 20.28
C SER A 605 -25.54 -5.82 19.24
N LEU A 606 -25.93 -6.22 18.02
CA LEU A 606 -25.03 -6.42 16.89
C LEU A 606 -24.28 -5.13 16.54
N ASN A 607 -24.98 -4.00 16.40
CA ASN A 607 -24.35 -2.71 16.09
C ASN A 607 -23.41 -2.17 17.20
N LYS A 608 -23.45 -2.72 18.42
CA LYS A 608 -22.46 -2.40 19.48
C LYS A 608 -21.20 -3.26 19.40
N ILE A 609 -21.30 -4.43 18.76
CA ILE A 609 -20.21 -5.39 18.60
C ILE A 609 -19.37 -5.04 17.36
N ILE A 610 -20.05 -4.57 16.30
CA ILE A 610 -19.46 -4.01 15.07
C ILE A 610 -18.91 -2.61 15.38
#